data_AF-A0A379YJT4-F1
#
_entry.id   AF-A0A379YJT4-F1
#
_cell.length_a   1.000
_cell.length_b   1.000
_cell.length_c   1.000
_cell.angle_alpha   90.00
_cell.angle_beta   90.00
_cell.angle_gamma   90.00
#
_symmetry.space_group_name_H-M   'P 1'
#
loop_
_entity.id
_entity.type
_entity.pdbx_description
1 polymer ?
#
loop_
_entity_poly.entity_id
_entity_poly.type
_entity_poly.pdbx_seq_one_letter_code
_entity_poly.pdbx_strand_id
1 'polypeptide(L)'
;MSNKPFHYQDPFPLKKDDTEYYLLSRDHVSVSEFEGQEILKVAPEALTLLAQHAFHDASFMLRPAHQQQVADILDDPDASENDKYVALQFLRNSEIAAKGIFTDLPGHRHGDHRRQKGPARLDRRRR
;
A
#
# COMPACT_ATOMS: atom_id res chain seq x y z
N MET A 1 15.24 -10.07 51.09
CA MET A 1 14.49 -9.55 49.93
C MET A 1 15.47 -8.77 49.05
N SER A 2 15.61 -9.13 47.78
CA SER A 2 16.51 -8.44 46.84
C SER A 2 16.06 -6.98 46.68
N ASN A 3 16.87 -6.02 47.15
CA ASN A 3 16.53 -4.59 47.24
C ASN A 3 16.78 -3.85 45.91
N LYS A 4 16.43 -4.45 44.77
CA LYS A 4 16.60 -3.82 43.46
C LYS A 4 15.41 -2.90 43.18
N PRO A 5 15.63 -1.63 42.81
CA PRO A 5 14.55 -0.73 42.41
C PRO A 5 13.85 -1.24 41.15
N PHE A 6 12.53 -1.05 41.09
CA PHE A 6 11.73 -1.39 39.92
C PHE A 6 12.05 -0.41 38.79
N HIS A 7 12.38 -0.95 37.61
CA HIS A 7 12.55 -0.19 36.38
C HIS A 7 11.52 -0.65 35.37
N TYR A 8 10.60 0.25 35.02
CA TYR A 8 9.67 0.01 33.93
C TYR A 8 10.42 0.11 32.58
N GLN A 9 10.12 -0.82 31.67
CA GLN A 9 10.61 -0.82 30.31
C GLN A 9 9.44 -1.03 29.36
N ASP A 10 9.31 -0.16 28.36
CA ASP A 10 8.30 -0.31 27.32
C ASP A 10 8.53 -1.60 26.53
N PRO A 11 7.47 -2.42 26.32
CA PRO A 11 7.59 -3.64 25.51
C PRO A 11 7.99 -3.38 24.06
N PHE A 12 7.63 -2.20 23.52
CA PHE A 12 7.86 -1.82 22.13
C PHE A 12 8.47 -0.42 22.06
N PRO A 13 9.80 -0.28 22.22
CA PRO A 13 10.46 1.00 22.06
C PRO A 13 10.31 1.48 20.61
N LEU A 14 9.76 2.70 20.45
CA LEU A 14 9.56 3.30 19.14
C LEU A 14 10.91 3.72 18.55
N LYS A 15 11.10 3.46 17.25
CA LYS A 15 12.21 4.03 16.47
C LYS A 15 11.88 5.46 16.05
N LYS A 16 12.91 6.19 15.61
CA LYS A 16 12.74 7.48 14.96
C LYS A 16 11.84 7.32 13.73
N ASP A 17 10.90 8.25 13.59
CA ASP A 17 10.06 8.35 12.40
C ASP A 17 10.76 9.22 11.34
N ASP A 18 11.02 8.61 10.18
CA ASP A 18 11.58 9.28 9.00
C ASP A 18 10.52 9.40 7.88
N THR A 19 9.24 9.19 8.20
CA THR A 19 8.13 9.28 7.25
C THR A 19 7.86 10.74 6.88
N GLU A 20 7.75 11.01 5.58
CA GLU A 20 7.32 12.31 5.09
C GLU A 20 5.79 12.41 5.11
N TYR A 21 5.28 13.52 5.65
CA TYR A 21 3.85 13.80 5.74
C TYR A 21 3.50 15.04 4.91
N TYR A 22 2.35 14.99 4.24
CA TYR A 22 1.74 16.16 3.64
C TYR A 22 0.54 16.63 4.47
N LEU A 23 0.28 17.93 4.45
CA LEU A 23 -0.86 18.50 5.15
C LEU A 23 -2.14 18.26 4.34
N LEU A 24 -3.08 17.49 4.90
CA LEU A 24 -4.37 17.23 4.27
C LEU A 24 -5.38 18.37 4.51
N SER A 25 -5.60 18.77 5.76
CA SER A 25 -6.49 19.88 6.14
C SER A 25 -6.18 20.37 7.55
N ARG A 26 -6.65 21.59 7.89
CA ARG A 26 -6.62 22.17 9.24
C ARG A 26 -8.01 22.37 9.84
N ASP A 27 -9.09 22.10 9.09
CA ASP A 27 -10.43 22.61 9.42
C ASP A 27 -11.11 21.88 10.58
N HIS A 28 -10.69 20.65 10.86
CA HIS A 28 -11.37 19.77 11.83
C HIS A 28 -10.62 19.61 13.15
N VAL A 29 -9.63 20.45 13.41
CA VAL A 29 -8.82 20.41 14.63
C VAL A 29 -8.86 21.75 15.34
N SER A 30 -9.00 21.71 16.67
CA SER A 30 -8.94 22.89 17.52
C SER A 30 -8.33 22.53 18.87
N VAL A 31 -7.80 23.54 19.57
CA VAL A 31 -7.29 23.38 20.93
C VAL A 31 -8.33 23.93 21.90
N SER A 32 -8.58 23.21 22.99
CA SER A 32 -9.39 23.71 24.10
C SER A 32 -8.72 23.37 25.43
N GLU A 33 -9.17 23.98 26.52
CA GLU A 33 -8.63 23.73 27.86
C GLU A 33 -9.59 22.88 28.68
N PHE A 34 -9.05 21.89 29.40
CA PHE A 34 -9.78 21.07 30.35
C PHE A 34 -8.91 20.84 31.59
N GLU A 35 -9.42 21.19 32.78
CA GLU A 35 -8.70 21.07 34.05
C GLU A 35 -7.29 21.73 34.06
N GLY A 36 -7.13 22.86 33.37
CA GLY A 36 -5.84 23.56 33.27
C GLY A 36 -4.85 22.92 32.29
N GLN A 37 -5.29 21.92 31.51
CA GLN A 37 -4.48 21.25 30.48
C GLN A 37 -5.05 21.52 29.09
N GLU A 38 -4.16 21.76 28.13
CA GLU A 38 -4.53 21.87 26.73
C GLU A 38 -4.90 20.49 26.17
N ILE A 39 -6.06 20.41 25.52
CA ILE A 39 -6.58 19.22 24.85
C ILE A 39 -6.81 19.51 23.37
N LEU A 40 -6.47 18.54 22.52
CA LEU A 40 -6.76 18.59 21.09
C LEU A 40 -8.16 18.05 20.82
N LYS A 41 -9.04 18.89 20.30
CA LYS A 41 -10.36 18.50 19.81
C LYS A 41 -10.28 18.16 18.33
N VAL A 42 -10.69 16.94 18.00
CA VAL A 42 -10.75 16.43 16.63
C VAL A 42 -12.21 16.15 16.29
N ALA A 43 -12.73 16.78 15.24
CA ALA A 43 -14.08 16.52 14.78
C ALA A 43 -14.14 15.13 14.10
N PRO A 44 -15.23 14.35 14.24
CA PRO A 44 -15.36 13.03 13.61
C PRO A 44 -15.14 13.04 12.09
N GLU A 45 -15.52 14.13 11.43
CA GLU A 45 -15.34 14.36 9.99
C GLU A 45 -13.86 14.32 9.59
N ALA A 46 -12.95 14.70 10.49
CA ALA A 46 -11.50 14.59 10.26
C ALA A 46 -11.07 13.14 10.00
N LEU A 47 -11.65 12.19 10.76
CA LEU A 47 -11.31 10.78 10.66
C LEU A 47 -11.87 10.18 9.35
N THR A 48 -13.07 10.60 8.95
CA THR A 48 -13.66 10.21 7.66
C THR A 48 -12.83 10.72 6.50
N LEU A 49 -12.45 12.01 6.51
CA LEU A 49 -11.61 12.62 5.48
C LEU A 49 -10.24 11.92 5.40
N LEU A 50 -9.59 11.72 6.55
CA LEU A 50 -8.30 11.05 6.63
C LEU A 50 -8.37 9.62 6.07
N ALA A 51 -9.37 8.83 6.48
CA ALA A 51 -9.53 7.47 6.01
C ALA A 51 -9.79 7.43 4.49
N GLN A 52 -10.66 8.30 3.97
CA GLN A 52 -10.95 8.37 2.54
C GLN A 52 -9.69 8.63 1.72
N HIS A 53 -8.88 9.62 2.12
CA HIS A 53 -7.61 9.92 1.44
C HIS A 53 -6.59 8.79 1.61
N ALA A 54 -6.43 8.25 2.81
CA ALA A 54 -5.47 7.18 3.07
C ALA A 54 -5.77 5.91 2.26
N PHE A 55 -7.04 5.50 2.17
CA PHE A 55 -7.43 4.34 1.37
C PHE A 55 -7.30 4.58 -0.13
N HIS A 56 -7.58 5.80 -0.60
CA HIS A 56 -7.31 6.18 -1.97
C HIS A 56 -5.82 6.06 -2.28
N ASP A 57 -4.97 6.76 -1.52
CA ASP A 57 -3.54 6.82 -1.79
C ASP A 57 -2.88 5.44 -1.66
N ALA A 58 -3.25 4.65 -0.66
CA ALA A 58 -2.74 3.28 -0.50
C ALA A 58 -3.16 2.32 -1.64
N SER A 59 -4.22 2.62 -2.37
CA SER A 59 -4.70 1.80 -3.49
C SER A 59 -4.04 2.12 -4.83
N PHE A 60 -3.48 3.33 -4.95
CA PHE A 60 -2.94 3.86 -6.22
C PHE A 60 -1.45 4.20 -6.15
N MET A 61 -0.90 4.35 -4.95
CA MET A 61 0.48 4.80 -4.73
C MET A 61 1.23 3.83 -3.84
N LEU A 62 2.53 3.68 -4.13
CA LEU A 62 3.47 2.89 -3.34
C LEU A 62 4.52 3.80 -2.73
N ARG A 63 5.15 3.35 -1.64
CA ARG A 63 6.28 4.08 -1.05
C ARG A 63 7.47 4.10 -2.03
N PRO A 64 8.19 5.23 -2.14
CA PRO A 64 9.36 5.33 -3.03
C PRO A 64 10.42 4.25 -2.76
N ALA A 65 10.67 3.92 -1.49
CA ALA A 65 11.61 2.88 -1.11
C ALA A 65 11.25 1.50 -1.69
N HIS A 66 9.95 1.16 -1.81
CA HIS A 66 9.54 -0.09 -2.41
C HIS A 66 9.70 -0.06 -3.94
N GLN A 67 9.32 1.06 -4.58
CA GLN A 67 9.53 1.21 -6.03
C GLN A 67 11.02 1.14 -6.40
N GLN A 68 11.89 1.71 -5.58
CA GLN A 68 13.34 1.62 -5.77
C GLN A 68 13.81 0.16 -5.70
N GLN A 69 13.36 -0.61 -4.70
CA GLN A 69 13.69 -2.04 -4.60
C GLN A 69 13.29 -2.83 -5.85
N VAL A 70 12.13 -2.52 -6.45
CA VAL A 70 11.69 -3.17 -7.70
C VAL A 70 12.53 -2.68 -8.89
N ALA A 71 12.90 -1.41 -8.93
CA ALA A 71 13.77 -0.86 -9.98
C ALA A 71 15.17 -1.47 -9.94
N ASP A 72 15.74 -1.69 -8.76
CA ASP A 72 17.07 -2.26 -8.56
C ASP A 72 17.19 -3.67 -9.20
N ILE A 73 16.09 -4.42 -9.32
CA ILE A 73 16.05 -5.74 -10.00
C ILE A 73 16.45 -5.62 -11.49
N LEU A 74 16.18 -4.48 -12.13
CA LEU A 74 16.50 -4.28 -13.55
C LEU A 74 18.02 -4.17 -13.77
N ASP A 75 18.71 -3.56 -12.82
CA ASP A 75 20.15 -3.31 -12.87
C ASP A 75 20.98 -4.47 -12.27
N ASP A 76 20.32 -5.40 -11.56
CA ASP A 76 20.98 -6.56 -10.96
C ASP A 76 21.53 -7.51 -12.04
N PRO A 77 22.86 -7.77 -12.07
CA PRO A 77 23.47 -8.71 -13.00
C PRO A 77 23.09 -10.17 -12.73
N ASP A 78 22.69 -10.52 -11.50
CA ASP A 78 22.33 -11.87 -11.09
C ASP A 78 20.82 -12.17 -11.28
N ALA A 79 20.01 -11.14 -11.59
CA ALA A 79 18.58 -11.30 -11.84
C ALA A 79 18.31 -11.98 -13.19
N SER A 80 17.36 -12.92 -13.19
CA SER A 80 16.96 -13.60 -14.43
C SER A 80 16.17 -12.68 -15.36
N GLU A 81 16.12 -13.01 -16.64
CA GLU A 81 15.31 -12.28 -17.62
C GLU A 81 13.81 -12.23 -17.23
N ASN A 82 13.32 -13.27 -16.54
CA ASN A 82 11.94 -13.28 -16.06
C ASN A 82 11.74 -12.32 -14.88
N ASP A 83 12.70 -12.22 -13.97
CA ASP A 83 12.64 -11.28 -12.85
C ASP A 83 12.61 -9.84 -13.37
N LYS A 84 13.49 -9.53 -14.34
CA LYS A 84 13.52 -8.23 -15.01
C LYS A 84 12.22 -7.93 -15.75
N TYR A 85 11.66 -8.93 -16.44
CA TYR A 85 10.37 -8.78 -17.12
C TYR A 85 9.23 -8.47 -16.13
N VAL A 86 9.16 -9.22 -15.02
CA VAL A 86 8.12 -9.05 -13.98
C VAL A 86 8.28 -7.70 -13.27
N ALA A 87 9.49 -7.31 -12.91
CA ALA A 87 9.78 -6.01 -12.30
C ALA A 87 9.33 -4.85 -13.21
N LEU A 88 9.62 -4.93 -14.51
CA LEU A 88 9.17 -3.94 -15.47
C LEU A 88 7.64 -3.85 -15.56
N GLN A 89 6.93 -4.97 -15.48
CA GLN A 89 5.45 -4.96 -15.47
C GLN A 89 4.90 -4.32 -14.19
N PHE A 90 5.49 -4.59 -13.03
CA PHE A 90 5.09 -3.94 -11.78
C PHE A 90 5.27 -2.42 -11.85
N LEU A 91 6.43 -1.94 -12.29
CA LEU A 91 6.69 -0.50 -12.39
C LEU A 91 5.73 0.20 -13.37
N ARG A 92 5.43 -0.43 -14.52
CA ARG A 92 4.45 0.10 -15.48
C ARG A 92 3.04 0.12 -14.91
N ASN A 93 2.64 -0.92 -14.16
CA ASN A 93 1.35 -0.95 -13.50
C ASN A 93 1.24 0.16 -12.47
N SER A 94 2.27 0.36 -11.64
CA SER A 94 2.28 1.42 -10.64
C SER A 94 2.25 2.82 -11.27
N GLU A 95 2.88 3.03 -12.43
CA GLU A 95 2.78 4.30 -13.18
C GLU A 95 1.33 4.56 -13.67
N ILE A 96 0.65 3.53 -14.16
CA ILE A 96 -0.75 3.62 -14.59
C ILE A 96 -1.66 3.85 -13.37
N ALA A 97 -1.38 3.17 -12.25
CA ALA A 97 -2.17 3.30 -11.04
C ALA A 97 -2.08 4.68 -10.41
N ALA A 98 -0.88 5.28 -10.39
CA ALA A 98 -0.68 6.63 -9.90
C ALA A 98 -1.51 7.70 -10.65
N LYS A 99 -2.00 7.41 -11.87
CA LYS A 99 -2.91 8.28 -12.64
C LYS A 99 -4.38 8.17 -12.20
N GLY A 100 -4.70 7.29 -11.25
CA GLY A 100 -6.03 7.14 -10.65
C GLY A 100 -7.07 6.41 -11.52
N ILE A 101 -6.66 5.76 -12.61
CA ILE A 101 -7.59 5.10 -13.55
C ILE A 101 -7.83 3.62 -13.17
N PHE A 102 -6.77 2.89 -12.80
CA PHE A 102 -6.82 1.51 -12.35
C PHE A 102 -6.07 1.38 -11.04
N THR A 103 -6.58 0.62 -10.08
CA THR A 103 -5.85 0.38 -8.84
C THR A 103 -4.63 -0.51 -9.12
N ASP A 104 -3.60 -0.42 -8.26
CA ASP A 104 -2.37 -1.21 -8.38
C ASP A 104 -2.58 -2.71 -8.02
N LEU A 105 -3.81 -3.08 -7.63
CA LEU A 105 -4.15 -4.44 -7.24
C LEU A 105 -4.24 -5.39 -8.46
N PRO A 106 -3.57 -6.54 -8.42
CA PRO A 106 -3.66 -7.54 -9.49
C PRO A 106 -5.04 -8.22 -9.44
N GLY A 107 -5.99 -7.72 -10.23
CA GLY A 107 -7.34 -8.30 -10.27
C GLY A 107 -8.21 -7.91 -11.46
N HIS A 108 -8.01 -6.73 -12.06
CA HIS A 108 -8.83 -6.28 -13.19
C HIS A 108 -8.16 -6.50 -14.54
N ARG A 109 -7.94 -7.78 -14.90
CA ARG A 109 -7.80 -8.12 -16.32
C ARG A 109 -9.20 -8.18 -16.93
N HIS A 110 -9.58 -7.15 -17.68
CA HIS A 110 -10.67 -7.26 -18.64
C HIS A 110 -10.28 -8.34 -19.66
N GLY A 111 -10.79 -9.55 -19.46
CA GLY A 111 -10.55 -10.67 -20.34
C GLY A 111 -11.30 -10.49 -21.66
N ASP A 112 -10.78 -9.66 -22.57
CA ASP A 112 -11.22 -9.64 -23.96
C ASP A 112 -10.35 -10.57 -24.81
N HIS A 113 -10.31 -11.84 -24.40
CA HIS A 113 -9.82 -12.92 -25.23
C HIS A 113 -11.01 -13.78 -25.61
N ARG A 114 -11.58 -13.48 -26.78
CA ARG A 114 -12.43 -14.40 -27.54
C ARG A 114 -11.75 -15.77 -27.58
N ARG A 115 -12.23 -16.71 -26.75
CA ARG A 115 -11.91 -18.12 -26.88
C ARG A 115 -12.44 -18.58 -28.23
N GLN A 116 -11.56 -18.73 -29.23
CA GLN A 116 -11.88 -19.54 -30.41
C GLN A 116 -12.15 -20.96 -29.91
N LYS A 117 -13.43 -21.36 -29.89
CA LYS A 117 -13.82 -22.76 -29.67
C LYS A 117 -13.34 -23.57 -30.87
N GLY A 118 -12.27 -24.35 -30.71
CA GLY A 118 -11.91 -25.43 -31.63
C GLY A 118 -12.99 -26.53 -31.59
N PRO A 119 -13.18 -27.29 -32.69
CA PRO A 119 -14.30 -28.21 -32.80
C PRO A 119 -14.14 -29.40 -31.86
N ALA A 120 -15.23 -29.76 -31.18
CA ALA A 120 -15.32 -30.89 -30.27
C ALA A 120 -15.01 -32.20 -31.02
N ARG A 121 -13.96 -32.91 -30.60
CA ARG A 121 -13.74 -34.30 -31.01
C ARG A 121 -14.73 -35.19 -30.26
N LEU A 122 -15.68 -35.72 -31.02
CA LEU A 122 -16.62 -36.76 -30.62
C LEU A 122 -15.85 -38.08 -30.47
N ASP A 123 -15.51 -38.50 -29.25
CA ASP A 123 -14.89 -39.81 -29.04
C ASP A 123 -15.98 -40.90 -29.05
N ARG A 124 -16.09 -41.58 -30.19
CA ARG A 124 -16.83 -42.84 -30.35
C ARG A 124 -15.88 -44.00 -30.08
N ARG A 125 -16.00 -44.63 -28.91
CA ARG A 125 -15.75 -46.07 -28.68
C ARG A 125 -16.72 -46.47 -27.56
N ARG A 126 -17.82 -47.22 -27.73
CA ARG A 126 -17.98 -48.60 -28.24
C ARG A 126 -16.82 -49.52 -27.83
N ARG A 127 -16.88 -50.10 -26.64
CA ARG A 127 -17.48 -51.41 -26.33
C ARG A 127 -17.60 -51.58 -24.82
#